data_AF-A0A9X2H2Q1-F1
#
_entry.id   AF-A0A9X2H2Q1-F1
#
_cell.length_a   1.000
_cell.length_b   1.000
_cell.length_c   1.000
_cell.angle_alpha   90.00
_cell.angle_beta   90.00
_cell.angle_gamma   90.00
#
_symmetry.space_group_name_H-M   'P 1'
#
loop_
_entity.id
_entity.type
_entity.pdbx_description
1 polymer ?
#
loop_
_entity_poly.entity_id
_entity_poly.type
_entity_poly.pdbx_seq_one_letter_code
_entity_poly.pdbx_strand_id
1 'polypeptide(L)'
;MTASSAPHRRRPVFTIVAAAAAAAATAVLLSGCFFIPLADNRSPFDDPFGPSFDDVRSHHAELQAALDEAVPAEWKTTVSTASDNCEGACNLRLGVSIDPTAALGQEVFDAGDAAAQAEWEEGERIRVPLPADVLATIVRTAAPIAADAHLSFDLEPGWSEEPVPNPAGVELFAVTDMAAAVAEVTGLTEDYSGDDQFRLANGTLSVATSSGSADAVLARLP
;
A
#
# COMPACT_ATOMS: atom_id res chain seq x y z
N MET A 1 -79.10 40.00 -19.11
CA MET A 1 -78.03 39.25 -19.80
C MET A 1 -76.70 39.76 -19.26
N THR A 2 -76.16 39.09 -18.23
CA THR A 2 -74.91 39.46 -17.55
C THR A 2 -73.82 38.48 -17.97
N ALA A 3 -72.81 38.96 -18.68
CA ALA A 3 -71.66 38.16 -19.09
C ALA A 3 -70.76 37.89 -17.87
N SER A 4 -70.61 36.62 -17.51
CA SER A 4 -69.70 36.13 -16.49
C SER A 4 -68.30 35.97 -17.10
N SER A 5 -67.38 36.86 -16.74
CA SER A 5 -65.97 36.78 -17.10
C SER A 5 -65.23 35.89 -16.11
N ALA A 6 -64.80 34.71 -16.55
CA ALA A 6 -63.97 33.79 -15.77
C ALA A 6 -62.50 34.28 -15.70
N PRO A 7 -61.81 34.14 -14.57
CA PRO A 7 -60.40 34.53 -14.45
C PRO A 7 -59.49 33.48 -15.10
N HIS A 8 -58.65 33.92 -16.04
CA HIS A 8 -57.54 33.13 -16.56
C HIS A 8 -56.55 32.81 -15.43
N ARG A 9 -56.54 31.56 -14.95
CA ARG A 9 -55.45 31.01 -14.15
C ARG A 9 -54.18 31.00 -15.00
N ARG A 10 -53.31 32.01 -14.83
CA ARG A 10 -51.92 31.95 -15.28
C ARG A 10 -51.21 30.88 -14.44
N ARG A 11 -51.04 29.69 -15.01
CA ARG A 11 -50.16 28.66 -14.43
C ARG A 11 -48.69 29.06 -14.64
N PRO A 12 -47.80 28.64 -13.74
CA PRO A 12 -46.58 29.37 -13.43
C PRO A 12 -45.42 28.84 -14.28
N VAL A 13 -45.15 29.53 -15.39
CA VAL A 13 -44.03 29.22 -16.30
C VAL A 13 -42.67 29.30 -15.58
N PHE A 14 -42.57 30.17 -14.56
CA PHE A 14 -41.36 30.32 -13.73
C PHE A 14 -40.95 29.05 -12.97
N THR A 15 -41.92 28.23 -12.55
CA THR A 15 -41.64 26.98 -11.81
C THR A 15 -40.99 25.92 -12.69
N ILE A 16 -41.28 25.92 -14.00
CA ILE A 16 -40.76 24.92 -14.93
C ILE A 16 -39.28 25.20 -15.24
N VAL A 17 -38.92 26.47 -15.43
CA VAL A 17 -37.53 26.88 -15.69
C VAL A 17 -36.65 26.66 -14.46
N ALA A 18 -37.15 26.98 -13.26
CA ALA A 18 -36.43 26.73 -12.02
C ALA A 18 -36.23 25.24 -11.73
N ALA A 19 -37.24 24.41 -12.00
CA ALA A 19 -37.13 22.96 -11.85
C ALA A 19 -36.17 22.33 -12.88
N ALA A 20 -36.16 22.81 -14.12
CA ALA A 20 -35.23 22.34 -15.16
C ALA A 20 -33.77 22.74 -14.84
N ALA A 21 -33.54 23.95 -14.35
CA ALA A 21 -32.23 24.41 -13.92
C ALA A 21 -31.73 23.62 -12.69
N ALA A 22 -32.60 23.34 -11.71
CA ALA A 22 -32.27 22.49 -10.59
C ALA A 22 -31.94 21.07 -11.04
N ALA A 23 -32.76 20.45 -11.90
CA ALA A 23 -32.51 19.11 -12.41
C ALA A 23 -31.21 19.01 -13.23
N ALA A 24 -30.88 20.04 -14.03
CA ALA A 24 -29.62 20.11 -14.76
C ALA A 24 -28.42 20.28 -13.82
N ALA A 25 -28.52 21.11 -12.79
CA ALA A 25 -27.48 21.26 -11.77
C ALA A 25 -27.26 19.96 -10.99
N THR A 26 -28.34 19.27 -10.59
CA THR A 26 -28.25 17.95 -9.93
C THR A 26 -27.65 16.91 -10.87
N ALA A 27 -28.02 16.92 -12.16
CA ALA A 27 -27.45 16.00 -13.14
C ALA A 27 -25.95 16.25 -13.37
N VAL A 28 -25.50 17.51 -13.41
CA VAL A 28 -24.08 17.87 -13.54
C VAL A 28 -23.29 17.59 -12.26
N LEU A 29 -23.87 17.83 -11.08
CA LEU A 29 -23.24 17.49 -9.80
C LEU A 29 -23.12 15.98 -9.63
N LEU A 30 -24.18 15.23 -9.95
CA LEU A 30 -24.17 13.77 -9.88
C LEU A 30 -23.24 13.19 -10.95
N SER A 31 -23.23 13.70 -12.19
CA SER A 31 -22.32 13.22 -13.22
C SER A 31 -20.86 13.59 -12.93
N GLY A 32 -20.59 14.77 -12.36
CA GLY A 32 -19.25 15.17 -11.91
C GLY A 32 -18.64 14.18 -10.92
N CYS A 33 -19.45 13.64 -9.99
CA CYS A 33 -19.02 12.60 -9.05
C CYS A 33 -18.67 11.26 -9.72
N PHE A 34 -19.14 10.99 -10.94
CA PHE A 34 -18.80 9.77 -11.70
C PHE A 34 -17.68 10.01 -12.73
N PHE A 35 -17.58 11.22 -13.30
CA PHE A 35 -16.60 11.55 -14.35
C PHE A 35 -15.22 11.91 -13.80
N ILE A 36 -15.13 12.58 -12.65
CA ILE A 36 -13.84 12.97 -12.07
C ILE A 36 -13.01 11.74 -11.67
N PRO A 37 -13.58 10.71 -11.02
CA PRO A 37 -12.83 9.50 -10.72
C PRO A 37 -12.29 8.82 -11.99
N LEU A 38 -13.13 8.67 -13.03
CA LEU A 38 -12.75 8.03 -14.29
C LEU A 38 -11.62 8.75 -15.05
N ALA A 39 -11.50 10.07 -14.92
CA ALA A 39 -10.48 10.86 -15.62
C ALA A 39 -9.07 10.73 -15.00
N ASP A 40 -8.99 10.43 -13.70
CA ASP A 40 -7.76 10.20 -12.95
C ASP A 40 -7.60 8.70 -12.59
N ASN A 41 -8.24 7.80 -13.35
CA ASN A 41 -8.27 6.35 -13.10
C ASN A 41 -8.71 5.92 -11.68
N ARG A 42 -9.35 6.80 -10.90
CA ARG A 42 -9.98 6.44 -9.63
C ARG A 42 -11.29 5.70 -9.91
N SER A 43 -11.58 4.64 -9.18
CA SER A 43 -12.86 3.94 -9.29
C SER A 43 -13.98 4.83 -8.71
N PRO A 44 -15.04 5.16 -9.48
CA PRO A 44 -16.17 5.93 -8.94
C PRO A 44 -17.04 5.12 -7.97
N PHE A 45 -16.74 3.82 -7.77
CA PHE A 45 -17.52 2.92 -6.93
C PHE A 45 -16.89 2.61 -5.57
N ASP A 46 -15.57 2.80 -5.42
CA ASP A 46 -14.84 2.27 -4.25
C ASP A 46 -14.41 3.38 -3.26
N ASP A 47 -13.76 4.44 -3.74
CA ASP A 47 -13.47 5.64 -2.95
C ASP A 47 -13.21 6.85 -3.87
N PRO A 48 -14.21 7.72 -4.12
CA PRO A 48 -14.03 8.88 -5.00
C PRO A 48 -13.09 9.95 -4.41
N PHE A 49 -12.71 9.81 -3.13
CA PHE A 49 -11.76 10.70 -2.45
C PHE A 49 -10.43 10.02 -2.12
N GLY A 50 -10.30 8.73 -2.45
CA GLY A 50 -9.10 7.95 -2.23
C GLY A 50 -7.99 8.28 -3.25
N PRO A 51 -6.78 7.77 -3.02
CA PRO A 51 -5.63 7.98 -3.89
C PRO A 51 -5.88 7.42 -5.30
N SER A 52 -5.28 8.04 -6.33
CA SER A 52 -5.30 7.56 -7.71
C SER A 52 -4.10 6.67 -8.05
N PHE A 53 -4.18 5.96 -9.18
CA PHE A 53 -3.03 5.25 -9.73
C PHE A 53 -1.87 6.21 -10.07
N ASP A 54 -2.18 7.43 -10.46
CA ASP A 54 -1.17 8.45 -10.74
C ASP A 54 -0.56 8.99 -9.45
N ASP A 55 -1.34 9.08 -8.36
CA ASP A 55 -0.82 9.37 -7.02
C ASP A 55 0.18 8.28 -6.57
N VAL A 56 -0.16 6.99 -6.72
CA VAL A 56 0.77 5.88 -6.43
C VAL A 56 2.03 5.95 -7.30
N ARG A 57 1.87 6.18 -8.61
CA ARG A 57 3.00 6.22 -9.55
C ARG A 57 3.92 7.43 -9.33
N SER A 58 3.37 8.58 -8.96
CA SER A 58 4.14 9.81 -8.76
C SER A 58 5.03 9.75 -7.51
N HIS A 59 4.63 9.01 -6.47
CA HIS A 59 5.41 8.85 -5.24
C HIS A 59 6.33 7.63 -5.23
N HIS A 60 6.23 6.75 -6.23
CA HIS A 60 7.09 5.56 -6.38
C HIS A 60 8.58 5.91 -6.35
N ALA A 61 9.01 6.85 -7.20
CA ALA A 61 10.42 7.20 -7.33
C ALA A 61 10.96 7.93 -6.10
N GLU A 62 10.12 8.74 -5.45
CA GLU A 62 10.47 9.43 -4.21
C GLU A 62 10.70 8.43 -3.07
N LEU A 63 9.76 7.49 -2.88
CA LEU A 63 9.91 6.46 -1.87
C LEU A 63 11.12 5.56 -2.14
N GLN A 64 11.33 5.15 -3.40
CA GLN A 64 12.49 4.34 -3.76
C GLN A 64 13.79 5.07 -3.40
N ALA A 65 13.94 6.33 -3.79
CA ALA A 65 15.14 7.11 -3.49
C ALA A 65 15.37 7.28 -1.98
N ALA A 66 14.29 7.50 -1.21
CA ALA A 66 14.38 7.63 0.24
C ALA A 66 14.82 6.33 0.92
N LEU A 67 14.31 5.18 0.46
CA LEU A 67 14.71 3.88 0.98
C LEU A 67 16.15 3.51 0.57
N ASP A 68 16.55 3.82 -0.66
CA ASP A 68 17.93 3.60 -1.14
C ASP A 68 18.97 4.36 -0.30
N GLU A 69 18.61 5.50 0.28
CA GLU A 69 19.47 6.28 1.17
C GLU A 69 19.46 5.76 2.62
N ALA A 70 18.29 5.34 3.11
CA ALA A 70 18.07 5.04 4.53
C ALA A 70 18.40 3.58 4.90
N VAL A 71 18.18 2.63 3.99
CA VAL A 71 18.30 1.20 4.27
C VAL A 71 19.76 0.76 4.12
N PRO A 72 20.31 -0.05 5.05
CA PRO A 72 21.66 -0.58 4.92
C PRO A 72 21.86 -1.37 3.62
N ALA A 73 23.04 -1.24 3.01
CA ALA A 73 23.31 -1.77 1.66
C ALA A 73 23.23 -3.31 1.54
N GLU A 74 23.31 -4.04 2.66
CA GLU A 74 23.09 -5.48 2.73
C GLU A 74 21.62 -5.90 2.51
N TRP A 75 20.69 -4.95 2.57
CA TRP A 75 19.26 -5.08 2.28
C TRP A 75 18.89 -4.23 1.07
N LYS A 76 18.31 -4.84 0.04
CA LYS A 76 17.77 -4.14 -1.13
C LYS A 76 16.27 -3.96 -0.94
N THR A 77 15.79 -2.74 -1.16
CA THR A 77 14.34 -2.48 -1.20
C THR A 77 13.91 -2.22 -2.63
N THR A 78 12.82 -2.85 -3.05
CA THR A 78 12.20 -2.60 -4.36
C THR A 78 10.78 -2.09 -4.12
N VAL A 79 10.54 -0.82 -4.47
CA VAL A 79 9.19 -0.25 -4.43
C VAL A 79 8.42 -0.70 -5.66
N SER A 80 7.18 -1.11 -5.49
CA SER A 80 6.26 -1.46 -6.57
C SER A 80 4.96 -0.68 -6.43
N THR A 81 4.28 -0.46 -7.55
CA THR A 81 2.91 0.04 -7.55
C THR A 81 2.01 -1.19 -7.42
N ALA A 82 1.75 -1.65 -6.20
CA ALA A 82 1.04 -2.91 -5.94
C ALA A 82 -0.41 -2.84 -6.48
N SER A 83 -0.63 -3.18 -7.75
CA SER A 83 -1.96 -3.22 -8.38
C SER A 83 -1.98 -3.91 -9.77
N ASP A 84 -1.22 -4.97 -10.01
CA ASP A 84 -1.29 -5.66 -11.32
C ASP A 84 -2.39 -6.74 -11.40
N ASN A 85 -3.08 -7.05 -10.29
CA ASN A 85 -4.03 -8.17 -10.23
C ASN A 85 -5.47 -7.82 -9.81
N CYS A 86 -5.79 -6.55 -9.57
CA CYS A 86 -7.13 -6.15 -9.15
C CYS A 86 -7.91 -5.48 -10.29
N GLU A 87 -9.01 -6.11 -10.71
CA GLU A 87 -10.11 -5.44 -11.40
C GLU A 87 -10.80 -4.47 -10.40
N GLY A 88 -10.24 -3.28 -10.19
CA GLY A 88 -10.81 -2.22 -9.35
C GLY A 88 -9.83 -1.58 -8.35
N ALA A 89 -10.20 -0.42 -7.78
CA ALA A 89 -9.35 0.40 -6.91
C ALA A 89 -9.23 -0.13 -5.47
N CYS A 90 -9.47 -1.42 -5.24
CA CYS A 90 -9.73 -1.97 -3.91
C CYS A 90 -8.56 -1.87 -2.92
N ASN A 91 -7.33 -1.54 -3.31
CA ASN A 91 -6.24 -1.17 -2.41
C ASN A 91 -5.07 -0.55 -3.22
N LEU A 92 -5.19 0.71 -3.63
CA LEU A 92 -4.05 1.43 -4.20
C LEU A 92 -3.03 1.69 -3.09
N ARG A 93 -1.97 0.88 -3.08
CA ARG A 93 -0.90 0.89 -2.08
C ARG A 93 0.46 0.86 -2.77
N LEU A 94 1.46 1.38 -2.08
CA LEU A 94 2.85 1.12 -2.45
C LEU A 94 3.26 -0.23 -1.88
N GLY A 95 3.82 -1.11 -2.72
CA GLY A 95 4.48 -2.32 -2.24
C GLY A 95 5.96 -2.01 -2.02
N VAL A 96 6.56 -2.57 -0.97
CA VAL A 96 8.00 -2.53 -0.74
C VAL A 96 8.45 -3.96 -0.48
N SER A 97 9.12 -4.54 -1.47
CA SER A 97 9.80 -5.82 -1.29
C SER A 97 11.14 -5.59 -0.62
N ILE A 98 11.46 -6.41 0.37
CA ILE A 98 12.70 -6.34 1.16
C ILE A 98 13.52 -7.59 0.83
N ASP A 99 14.57 -7.44 0.04
CA ASP A 99 15.42 -8.53 -0.43
C ASP A 99 16.74 -8.54 0.36
N PRO A 100 17.21 -9.70 0.84
CA PRO A 100 18.57 -9.81 1.35
C PRO A 100 19.55 -9.89 0.18
N THR A 101 20.76 -9.37 0.35
CA THR A 101 21.84 -9.63 -0.61
C THR A 101 22.31 -11.08 -0.54
N ALA A 102 22.84 -11.61 -1.66
CA ALA A 102 23.44 -12.96 -1.65
C ALA A 102 24.64 -13.05 -0.69
N ALA A 103 25.37 -11.94 -0.49
CA ALA A 103 26.45 -11.86 0.50
C ALA A 103 25.93 -12.06 1.93
N LEU A 104 24.84 -11.38 2.30
CA LEU A 104 24.21 -11.57 3.61
C LEU A 104 23.68 -13.00 3.77
N GLY A 105 23.12 -13.58 2.71
CA GLY A 105 22.74 -14.99 2.67
C GLY A 105 23.92 -15.95 2.90
N GLN A 106 25.08 -15.65 2.29
CA GLN A 106 26.31 -16.44 2.49
C GLN A 106 26.82 -16.34 3.93
N GLU A 107 26.80 -15.15 4.54
CA GLU A 107 27.22 -14.96 5.93
C GLU A 107 26.36 -15.79 6.90
N VAL A 108 25.04 -15.77 6.71
CA VAL A 108 24.10 -16.58 7.51
C VAL A 108 24.33 -18.07 7.29
N PHE A 109 24.56 -18.49 6.05
CA PHE A 109 24.88 -19.87 5.73
C PHE A 109 26.17 -20.35 6.40
N ASP A 110 27.25 -19.55 6.30
CA ASP A 110 28.57 -19.86 6.86
C ASP A 110 28.57 -19.86 8.40
N ALA A 111 27.73 -19.03 9.02
CA ALA A 111 27.56 -18.99 10.47
C ALA A 111 26.95 -20.29 11.04
N GLY A 112 26.37 -21.14 10.19
CA GLY A 112 25.75 -22.38 10.62
C GLY A 112 24.54 -22.17 11.52
N ASP A 113 23.85 -21.04 11.36
CA ASP A 113 22.68 -20.71 12.17
C ASP A 113 21.58 -21.76 11.93
N ALA A 114 21.28 -22.55 12.96
CA ALA A 114 20.32 -23.64 12.90
C ALA A 114 18.91 -23.15 12.52
N ALA A 115 18.58 -21.88 12.78
CA ALA A 115 17.32 -21.27 12.34
C ALA A 115 17.27 -21.06 10.81
N ALA A 116 18.39 -20.72 10.19
CA ALA A 116 18.52 -20.60 8.74
C ALA A 116 18.64 -21.96 8.04
N GLN A 117 19.10 -23.00 8.76
CA GLN A 117 19.24 -24.36 8.26
C GLN A 117 17.98 -25.23 8.41
N ALA A 118 17.05 -24.88 9.30
CA ALA A 118 15.85 -25.68 9.56
C ALA A 118 14.92 -25.84 8.34
N GLU A 119 15.04 -24.98 7.32
CA GLU A 119 14.23 -25.04 6.10
C GLU A 119 14.95 -25.64 4.89
N TRP A 120 16.18 -26.13 5.05
CA TRP A 120 16.86 -26.93 4.01
C TRP A 120 16.05 -28.15 3.56
N GLU A 121 15.09 -28.59 4.37
CA GLU A 121 14.23 -29.74 4.08
C GLU A 121 13.08 -29.42 3.09
N GLU A 122 12.76 -28.15 2.82
CA GLU A 122 11.70 -27.74 1.87
C GLU A 122 12.15 -26.65 0.87
N GLY A 123 13.29 -26.89 0.21
CA GLY A 123 13.61 -26.30 -1.10
C GLY A 123 14.53 -25.08 -1.08
N GLU A 124 15.71 -25.24 -1.70
CA GLU A 124 16.59 -24.24 -2.36
C GLU A 124 16.66 -22.81 -1.78
N ARG A 125 16.44 -22.61 -0.48
CA ARG A 125 16.34 -21.29 0.15
C ARG A 125 17.04 -21.23 1.50
N ILE A 126 17.64 -20.08 1.78
CA ILE A 126 18.26 -19.73 3.07
C ILE A 126 17.44 -18.58 3.65
N ARG A 127 16.86 -18.78 4.83
CA ARG A 127 16.16 -17.69 5.53
C ARG A 127 17.16 -16.75 6.19
N VAL A 128 17.01 -15.46 5.89
CA VAL A 128 17.80 -14.37 6.48
C VAL A 128 16.87 -13.55 7.38
N PRO A 129 17.04 -13.61 8.71
CA PRO A 129 16.23 -12.82 9.62
C PRO A 129 16.41 -11.32 9.38
N LEU A 130 15.31 -10.60 9.15
CA LEU A 130 15.33 -9.14 9.07
C LEU A 130 15.54 -8.55 10.47
N PRO A 131 16.54 -7.68 10.69
CA PRO A 131 16.69 -6.97 11.94
C PRO A 131 15.53 -5.99 12.20
N ALA A 132 15.09 -5.88 13.45
CA ALA A 132 13.96 -5.00 13.83
C ALA A 132 14.27 -3.52 13.56
N ASP A 133 15.52 -3.09 13.70
CA ASP A 133 15.96 -1.73 13.40
C ASP A 133 15.92 -1.41 11.90
N VAL A 134 16.19 -2.39 11.03
CA VAL A 134 16.02 -2.27 9.57
C VAL A 134 14.54 -2.10 9.23
N LEU A 135 13.67 -2.96 9.77
CA LEU A 135 12.21 -2.83 9.56
C LEU A 135 11.71 -1.47 10.06
N ALA A 136 12.10 -1.06 11.25
CA ALA A 136 11.71 0.23 11.81
C ALA A 136 12.23 1.40 10.95
N THR A 137 13.43 1.29 10.39
CA THR A 137 13.97 2.29 9.45
C THR A 137 13.11 2.41 8.20
N ILE A 138 12.74 1.28 7.59
CA ILE A 138 11.84 1.25 6.42
C ILE A 138 10.50 1.92 6.75
N VAL A 139 9.88 1.59 7.89
CA VAL A 139 8.60 2.20 8.29
C VAL A 139 8.76 3.70 8.57
N ARG A 140 9.84 4.13 9.25
CA ARG A 140 10.12 5.56 9.53
C ARG A 140 10.31 6.38 8.25
N THR A 141 10.91 5.77 7.23
CA THR A 141 11.14 6.42 5.94
C THR A 141 9.86 6.44 5.09
N ALA A 142 9.14 5.32 5.02
CA ALA A 142 7.97 5.18 4.15
C ALA A 142 6.73 5.88 4.68
N ALA A 143 6.48 5.86 5.99
CA ALA A 143 5.23 6.35 6.57
C ALA A 143 4.95 7.85 6.31
N PRO A 144 5.92 8.78 6.44
CA PRO A 144 5.70 10.18 6.11
C PRO A 144 5.35 10.41 4.64
N ILE A 145 6.06 9.74 3.71
CA ILE A 145 5.85 9.86 2.27
C ILE A 145 4.47 9.31 1.89
N ALA A 146 4.14 8.11 2.40
CA ALA A 146 2.85 7.50 2.16
C ALA A 146 1.69 8.34 2.74
N ALA A 147 1.87 8.93 3.94
CA ALA A 147 0.85 9.76 4.56
C ALA A 147 0.61 11.08 3.81
N ASP A 148 1.66 11.75 3.31
CA ASP A 148 1.54 12.96 2.48
C ASP A 148 0.77 12.67 1.18
N ALA A 149 0.97 11.47 0.63
CA ALA A 149 0.25 10.96 -0.53
C ALA A 149 -1.15 10.39 -0.23
N HIS A 150 -1.58 10.36 1.04
CA HIS A 150 -2.79 9.66 1.49
C HIS A 150 -2.86 8.17 1.09
N LEU A 151 -1.70 7.54 0.98
CA LEU A 151 -1.51 6.12 0.65
C LEU A 151 -1.31 5.28 1.90
N SER A 152 -1.57 3.98 1.78
CA SER A 152 -1.02 2.95 2.66
C SER A 152 0.07 2.18 1.91
N PHE A 153 0.90 1.42 2.61
CA PHE A 153 1.93 0.61 1.98
C PHE A 153 2.04 -0.78 2.60
N ASP A 154 2.50 -1.73 1.79
CA ASP A 154 2.71 -3.12 2.17
C ASP A 154 4.21 -3.42 2.14
N LEU A 155 4.71 -4.06 3.20
CA LEU A 155 6.08 -4.56 3.30
C LEU A 155 6.06 -6.08 3.12
N GLU A 156 6.80 -6.58 2.14
CA GLU A 156 6.77 -7.98 1.74
C GLU A 156 8.17 -8.61 1.84
N PRO A 157 8.27 -9.87 2.33
CA PRO A 157 9.52 -10.60 2.31
C PRO A 157 9.90 -10.91 0.87
N GLY A 158 11.07 -10.44 0.46
CA GLY A 158 11.65 -10.68 -0.84
C GLY A 158 12.72 -11.77 -0.85
N TRP A 159 13.43 -11.90 -1.97
CA TRP A 159 14.50 -12.87 -2.14
C TRP A 159 15.65 -12.33 -2.99
N SER A 160 16.85 -12.86 -2.78
CA SER A 160 18.02 -12.51 -3.58
C SER A 160 17.82 -12.99 -5.03
N GLU A 161 18.12 -12.11 -6.01
CA GLU A 161 18.15 -12.51 -7.43
C GLU A 161 19.42 -13.31 -7.76
N GLU A 162 20.47 -13.16 -6.95
CA GLU A 162 21.72 -13.89 -7.06
C GLU A 162 21.71 -15.12 -6.15
N PRO A 163 22.21 -16.27 -6.61
CA PRO A 163 22.30 -17.47 -5.79
C PRO A 163 23.44 -17.38 -4.78
N VAL A 164 23.24 -17.98 -3.61
CA VAL A 164 24.22 -18.21 -2.57
C VAL A 164 24.98 -19.52 -2.87
N PRO A 165 26.32 -19.47 -3.06
CA PRO A 165 27.11 -20.67 -3.32
C PRO A 165 27.11 -21.70 -2.19
N ASN A 166 26.77 -22.94 -2.52
CA ASN A 166 26.90 -24.10 -1.63
C ASN A 166 28.08 -25.00 -2.06
N PRO A 167 28.90 -25.53 -1.13
CA PRO A 167 29.93 -26.54 -1.42
C PRO A 167 29.46 -27.77 -2.22
N ALA A 168 28.17 -28.12 -2.13
CA ALA A 168 27.57 -29.23 -2.89
C ALA A 168 27.19 -28.85 -4.35
N GLY A 169 27.35 -27.58 -4.75
CA GLY A 169 27.01 -27.10 -6.09
C GLY A 169 25.52 -26.90 -6.35
N VAL A 170 24.69 -26.87 -5.31
CA VAL A 170 23.27 -26.51 -5.40
C VAL A 170 23.13 -24.99 -5.29
N GLU A 171 22.36 -24.38 -6.19
CA GLU A 171 22.03 -22.95 -6.11
C GLU A 171 20.97 -22.74 -5.02
N LEU A 172 21.26 -21.84 -4.07
CA LEU A 172 20.35 -21.47 -2.99
C LEU A 172 19.98 -20.00 -3.15
N PHE A 173 18.78 -19.60 -2.73
CA PHE A 173 18.38 -18.20 -2.72
C PHE A 173 18.15 -17.70 -1.30
N ALA A 174 18.67 -16.52 -0.98
CA ALA A 174 18.42 -15.91 0.32
C ALA A 174 17.02 -15.31 0.33
N VAL A 175 16.22 -15.58 1.36
CA VAL A 175 14.85 -15.10 1.50
C VAL A 175 14.70 -14.38 2.82
N THR A 176 14.03 -13.24 2.83
CA THR A 176 13.80 -12.46 4.04
C THR A 176 12.83 -13.17 4.97
N ASP A 177 13.20 -13.32 6.25
CA ASP A 177 12.27 -13.69 7.32
C ASP A 177 11.96 -12.45 8.17
N MET A 178 10.72 -11.95 8.06
CA MET A 178 10.27 -10.75 8.75
C MET A 178 9.63 -11.04 10.11
N ALA A 179 9.34 -12.30 10.46
CA ALA A 179 8.43 -12.62 11.56
C ALA A 179 8.88 -12.04 12.91
N ALA A 180 10.17 -12.20 13.23
CA ALA A 180 10.75 -11.68 14.47
C ALA A 180 10.76 -10.14 14.51
N ALA A 181 11.18 -9.50 13.42
CA ALA A 181 11.18 -8.03 13.31
C ALA A 181 9.77 -7.45 13.42
N VAL A 182 8.76 -8.05 12.77
CA VAL A 182 7.37 -7.59 12.87
C VAL A 182 6.87 -7.71 14.31
N ALA A 183 7.12 -8.83 14.98
CA ALA A 183 6.74 -9.01 16.37
C ALA A 183 7.40 -7.99 17.29
N GLU A 184 8.68 -7.66 17.08
CA GLU A 184 9.39 -6.66 17.88
C GLU A 184 8.90 -5.23 17.63
N VAL A 185 8.70 -4.86 16.37
CA VAL A 185 8.34 -3.49 15.97
C VAL A 185 6.86 -3.18 16.23
N THR A 186 5.97 -4.15 16.02
CA THR A 186 4.52 -3.92 16.03
C THR A 186 3.77 -4.64 17.15
N GLY A 187 4.38 -5.68 17.73
CA GLY A 187 3.72 -6.60 18.65
C GLY A 187 2.86 -7.68 17.99
N LEU A 188 2.77 -7.71 16.65
CA LEU A 188 1.99 -8.70 15.90
C LEU A 188 2.77 -10.01 15.73
N THR A 189 2.17 -11.13 16.11
CA THR A 189 2.82 -12.46 16.06
C THR A 189 2.09 -13.50 15.21
N GLU A 190 0.88 -13.19 14.73
CA GLU A 190 0.05 -14.13 13.97
C GLU A 190 -0.21 -13.61 12.55
N ASP A 191 -0.16 -14.52 11.58
CA ASP A 191 -0.33 -14.28 10.13
C ASP A 191 -1.69 -13.70 9.72
N TYR A 192 -2.59 -13.45 10.67
CA TYR A 192 -3.89 -12.81 10.47
C TYR A 192 -4.24 -11.93 11.67
N SER A 193 -3.29 -11.10 12.12
CA SER A 193 -3.46 -10.15 13.22
C SER A 193 -3.33 -8.71 12.75
N GLY A 194 -3.94 -7.77 13.48
CA GLY A 194 -3.81 -6.36 13.16
C GLY A 194 -4.67 -5.45 14.01
N ASP A 195 -4.49 -4.15 13.78
CA ASP A 195 -5.18 -3.04 14.38
C ASP A 195 -5.36 -1.91 13.35
N ASP A 196 -5.65 -0.69 13.83
CA ASP A 196 -5.92 0.46 12.97
C ASP A 196 -4.68 0.97 12.20
N GLN A 197 -3.46 0.57 12.60
CA GLN A 197 -2.20 1.02 11.97
C GLN A 197 -1.45 -0.12 11.27
N PHE A 198 -1.45 -1.32 11.85
CA PHE A 198 -0.65 -2.45 11.35
C PHE A 198 -1.54 -3.66 11.11
N ARG A 199 -1.28 -4.39 10.01
CA ARG A 199 -1.90 -5.69 9.75
C ARG A 199 -0.87 -6.64 9.17
N LEU A 200 -0.74 -7.82 9.77
CA LEU A 200 0.07 -8.92 9.26
C LEU A 200 -0.86 -9.93 8.56
N ALA A 201 -0.60 -10.21 7.29
CA ALA A 201 -1.36 -11.14 6.46
C ALA A 201 -0.42 -11.95 5.56
N ASN A 202 -0.30 -13.27 5.81
CA ASN A 202 0.58 -14.15 5.02
C ASN A 202 2.04 -13.65 4.91
N GLY A 203 2.64 -13.26 6.02
CA GLY A 203 4.00 -12.68 6.04
C GLY A 203 4.13 -11.24 5.51
N THR A 204 3.09 -10.67 4.89
CA THR A 204 3.06 -9.26 4.45
C THR A 204 2.59 -8.36 5.59
N LEU A 205 3.36 -7.32 5.91
CA LEU A 205 2.98 -6.28 6.87
C LEU A 205 2.40 -5.07 6.12
N SER A 206 1.09 -4.88 6.23
CA SER A 206 0.41 -3.65 5.80
C SER A 206 0.52 -2.56 6.87
N VAL A 207 0.87 -1.34 6.44
CA VAL A 207 0.94 -0.14 7.27
C VAL A 207 -0.10 0.87 6.77
N ALA A 208 -1.07 1.19 7.63
CA ALA A 208 -2.17 2.09 7.31
C ALA A 208 -1.83 3.54 7.68
N THR A 209 -1.55 4.35 6.65
CA THR A 209 -1.31 5.80 6.75
C THR A 209 -2.39 6.64 6.06
N SER A 210 -3.31 6.02 5.31
CA SER A 210 -4.44 6.74 4.72
C SER A 210 -5.56 7.05 5.73
N SER A 211 -5.74 6.19 6.73
CA SER A 211 -6.75 6.33 7.79
C SER A 211 -6.20 6.89 9.12
N GLY A 212 -4.88 7.09 9.22
CA GLY A 212 -4.20 7.59 10.41
C GLY A 212 -2.98 8.43 10.05
N SER A 213 -2.57 9.39 10.89
CA SER A 213 -1.39 10.22 10.62
C SER A 213 -0.10 9.39 10.69
N ALA A 214 0.91 9.73 9.89
CA ALA A 214 2.26 9.17 10.03
C ALA A 214 2.74 9.20 11.50
N ASP A 215 2.49 10.29 12.21
CA ASP A 215 2.81 10.42 13.64
C ASP A 215 2.24 9.30 14.52
N ALA A 216 1.06 8.78 14.20
CA ALA A 216 0.42 7.70 14.97
C ALA A 216 1.11 6.36 14.70
N VAL A 217 1.54 6.11 13.47
CA VAL A 217 2.38 4.95 13.11
C VAL A 217 3.74 5.07 13.80
N LEU A 218 4.40 6.23 13.67
CA LEU A 218 5.74 6.47 14.19
C LEU A 218 5.79 6.43 15.72
N ALA A 219 4.75 6.89 16.42
CA ALA A 219 4.67 6.85 17.88
C ALA A 219 4.58 5.42 18.45
N ARG A 220 4.32 4.42 17.61
CA ARG A 220 4.28 3.01 18.01
C ARG A 220 5.58 2.25 17.77
N LEU A 221 6.51 2.83 17.00
CA LEU A 221 7.80 2.21 16.75
C LEU A 221 8.67 2.33 18.02
N PRO A 222 9.50 1.31 18.31
CA PRO A 222 10.44 1.34 19.43
C PRO A 222 11.52 2.42 19.29
#